data_AF-A0A8J6ER66-F1
#
_entry.id   AF-A0A8J6ER66-F1
#
_cell.length_a   1.000
_cell.length_b   1.000
_cell.length_c   1.000
_cell.angle_alpha   90.00
_cell.angle_beta   90.00
_cell.angle_gamma   90.00
#
_symmetry.space_group_name_H-M   'P 1'
#
loop_
_entity.id
_entity.type
_entity.pdbx_description
1 polymer ?
#
loop_
_entity_poly.entity_id
_entity_poly.type
_entity_poly.pdbx_seq_one_letter_code
_entity_poly.pdbx_strand_id
1 'polypeptide(L)'
;MMEETVPEAQEKPEGMQGEDDNDTGKESEDSYVFVYHERSPTPTQSEDHSESDPTPKTSEQESGQAADSQVTATLEVTSQANEDDNASSGMSEVTSSSVRQRRSSRALEISERAERKRLEVERKRREREEQLRLEKEQQDRLDRMTEELEQEQLRRVEEIRVRKQQEEKEKQRQEQERARKMLMEQQALERARQQQEEHRRKLQEIQRRKQQEELERTELERQRQKEQERLEAEERLRLLEMAAEEREEYQRKKREREEQARQEAEERRLKEEEEAKAIMAEAHRQAQLLAKQAAALEQQLQFNRGLLRESVGMDQTQGVSRPWVFSYFEFLELLGLPLPVEGE
;
A
#
# COMPACT_ATOMS: atom_id res chain seq x y z
N MET A 1 -53.88 -51.21 71.41
CA MET A 1 -53.17 -50.75 72.62
C MET A 1 -51.76 -50.41 72.19
N MET A 2 -51.43 -49.13 72.36
CA MET A 2 -50.11 -48.49 72.38
C MET A 2 -49.20 -48.71 71.17
N GLU A 3 -49.29 -47.71 70.27
CA GLU A 3 -48.20 -47.22 69.46
C GLU A 3 -47.06 -46.70 70.37
N GLU A 4 -45.81 -47.04 70.07
CA GLU A 4 -44.64 -46.29 70.54
C GLU A 4 -43.77 -45.94 69.33
N THR A 5 -43.97 -44.70 68.88
CA THR A 5 -43.03 -43.92 68.08
C THR A 5 -41.94 -43.35 68.98
N VAL A 6 -40.67 -43.52 68.61
CA VAL A 6 -39.54 -42.74 69.15
C VAL A 6 -38.72 -42.19 67.98
N PRO A 7 -38.31 -40.90 67.99
CA PRO A 7 -37.84 -40.18 66.81
C PRO A 7 -36.31 -40.11 66.66
N GLU A 8 -35.90 -39.89 65.41
CA GLU A 8 -34.93 -38.89 64.95
C GLU A 8 -33.65 -38.63 65.79
N ALA A 9 -32.51 -39.09 65.26
CA ALA A 9 -31.21 -38.48 65.51
C ALA A 9 -30.47 -38.28 64.18
N GLN A 10 -30.36 -37.03 63.77
CA GLN A 10 -29.56 -36.54 62.66
C GLN A 10 -28.08 -36.60 63.05
N GLU A 11 -27.30 -37.47 62.39
CA GLU A 11 -25.84 -37.38 62.43
C GLU A 11 -25.37 -36.34 61.40
N LYS A 12 -24.87 -35.22 61.93
CA LYS A 12 -24.04 -34.26 61.20
C LYS A 12 -22.66 -34.88 60.92
N PRO A 13 -22.08 -34.72 59.74
CA PRO A 13 -20.65 -34.95 59.56
C PRO A 13 -19.85 -33.80 60.20
N GLU A 14 -19.02 -34.15 61.20
CA GLU A 14 -17.99 -33.30 61.77
C GLU A 14 -16.94 -32.95 60.71
N GLY A 15 -16.56 -31.67 60.70
CA GLY A 15 -15.57 -31.11 59.79
C GLY A 15 -14.18 -31.70 60.01
N MET A 16 -13.59 -32.19 58.92
CA MET A 16 -12.15 -32.35 58.82
C MET A 16 -11.50 -30.97 58.83
N GLN A 17 -10.68 -30.76 59.86
CA GLN A 17 -9.78 -29.64 60.04
C GLN A 17 -8.83 -29.57 58.84
N GLY A 18 -8.82 -28.41 58.16
CA GLY A 18 -7.78 -28.05 57.22
C GLY A 18 -6.52 -27.73 58.02
N GLU A 19 -5.47 -28.49 57.80
CA GLU A 19 -4.13 -28.17 58.25
C GLU A 19 -3.63 -26.96 57.44
N ASP A 20 -3.38 -25.87 58.17
CA ASP A 20 -2.56 -24.75 57.76
C ASP A 20 -1.11 -25.23 57.60
N ASP A 21 -0.66 -25.41 56.36
CA ASP A 21 0.78 -25.37 56.05
C ASP A 21 1.09 -24.05 55.35
N ASN A 22 1.58 -23.14 56.18
CA ASN A 22 2.22 -21.91 55.79
C ASN A 22 3.72 -22.18 55.56
N ASP A 23 4.25 -21.53 54.54
CA ASP A 23 5.66 -21.15 54.40
C ASP A 23 6.68 -22.21 53.91
N THR A 24 7.13 -22.03 52.66
CA THR A 24 8.55 -21.74 52.41
C THR A 24 8.70 -21.13 51.02
N GLY A 25 9.08 -19.85 51.01
CA GLY A 25 9.45 -19.12 49.81
C GLY A 25 10.56 -19.81 49.02
N LYS A 26 10.43 -19.75 47.69
CA LYS A 26 11.57 -19.71 46.78
C LYS A 26 11.37 -18.62 45.75
N GLU A 27 12.34 -17.73 45.78
CA GLU A 27 12.65 -16.69 44.82
C GLU A 27 12.76 -17.26 43.39
N SER A 28 12.18 -16.56 42.43
CA SER A 28 12.67 -16.48 41.04
C SER A 28 12.06 -15.21 40.46
N GLU A 29 12.80 -14.11 40.47
CA GLU A 29 13.65 -13.67 39.36
C GLU A 29 12.84 -13.37 38.09
N ASP A 30 12.56 -12.08 37.93
CA ASP A 30 12.56 -11.33 36.66
C ASP A 30 12.22 -12.08 35.37
N SER A 31 10.96 -11.95 34.97
CA SER A 31 10.60 -11.91 33.55
C SER A 31 9.61 -10.78 33.33
N TYR A 32 10.17 -9.58 33.24
CA TYR A 32 9.54 -8.36 32.77
C TYR A 32 9.01 -8.57 31.34
N VAL A 33 7.76 -9.02 31.21
CA VAL A 33 7.04 -9.05 29.93
C VAL A 33 6.53 -7.65 29.66
N PHE A 34 7.26 -6.93 28.81
CA PHE A 34 6.86 -5.65 28.25
C PHE A 34 5.64 -5.86 27.35
N VAL A 35 4.44 -5.77 27.94
CA VAL A 35 3.20 -5.68 27.18
C VAL A 35 3.15 -4.27 26.59
N TYR A 36 3.48 -4.15 25.30
CA TYR A 36 3.15 -2.97 24.51
C TYR A 36 1.64 -2.77 24.55
N HIS A 37 1.17 -1.95 25.48
CA HIS A 37 -0.09 -1.24 25.31
C HIS A 37 0.16 -0.22 24.21
N GLU A 38 -0.13 -0.60 22.98
CA GLU A 38 -0.34 0.38 21.91
C GLU A 38 -1.44 1.33 22.40
N ARG A 39 -0.98 2.54 22.71
CA ARG A 39 -1.83 3.69 22.96
C ARG A 39 -2.69 3.88 21.73
N SER A 40 -3.96 3.52 21.84
CA SER A 40 -5.00 4.04 20.94
C SER A 40 -4.82 5.55 20.86
N PRO A 41 -4.61 6.15 19.67
CA PRO A 41 -4.65 7.59 19.56
C PRO A 41 -6.08 8.05 19.88
N THR A 42 -6.15 8.93 20.87
CA THR A 42 -7.30 9.75 21.23
C THR A 42 -7.96 10.35 19.98
N PRO A 43 -9.30 10.46 19.92
CA PRO A 43 -9.96 11.22 18.89
C PRO A 43 -9.61 12.70 19.07
N THR A 44 -8.89 13.26 18.11
CA THR A 44 -8.76 14.71 17.95
C THR A 44 -10.16 15.26 17.71
N GLN A 45 -10.70 15.92 18.73
CA GLN A 45 -11.79 16.86 18.61
C GLN A 45 -11.32 17.97 17.67
N SER A 46 -11.84 17.99 16.44
CA SER A 46 -11.91 19.21 15.65
C SER A 46 -13.19 19.92 16.06
N GLU A 47 -13.03 20.93 16.90
CA GLU A 47 -13.97 22.00 17.13
C GLU A 47 -14.20 22.72 15.78
N ASP A 48 -15.34 22.48 15.15
CA ASP A 48 -15.80 23.31 14.03
C ASP A 48 -16.40 24.59 14.65
N HIS A 49 -15.54 25.59 14.79
CA HIS A 49 -15.95 26.95 15.08
C HIS A 49 -16.79 27.49 13.93
N SER A 50 -18.08 27.61 14.22
CA SER A 50 -19.00 28.46 13.50
C SER A 50 -18.63 29.92 13.75
N GLU A 51 -18.06 30.61 12.76
CA GLU A 51 -17.99 32.07 12.70
C GLU A 51 -18.26 32.56 11.28
N SER A 52 -19.54 32.89 11.06
CA SER A 52 -20.06 34.12 10.47
C SER A 52 -19.29 34.85 9.35
N ASP A 53 -19.95 34.89 8.17
CA ASP A 53 -20.30 36.07 7.32
C ASP A 53 -19.19 37.05 6.84
N PRO A 54 -19.39 37.87 5.77
CA PRO A 54 -20.64 38.18 5.07
C PRO A 54 -20.58 38.12 3.53
N THR A 55 -21.78 38.16 2.94
CA THR A 55 -22.06 38.64 1.58
C THR A 55 -21.34 39.95 1.23
N PRO A 56 -21.20 40.26 -0.07
CA PRO A 56 -21.92 41.44 -0.54
C PRO A 56 -22.84 41.14 -1.72
N LYS A 57 -24.03 41.74 -1.57
CA LYS A 57 -25.03 42.01 -2.60
C LYS A 57 -24.47 42.86 -3.74
N THR A 58 -25.32 43.03 -4.75
CA THR A 58 -25.33 44.07 -5.80
C THR A 58 -24.53 43.67 -7.04
N SER A 59 -25.00 43.84 -8.27
CA SER A 59 -26.20 44.49 -8.80
C SER A 59 -26.29 44.08 -10.26
N GLU A 60 -27.29 43.29 -10.65
CA GLU A 60 -27.75 43.28 -12.05
C GLU A 60 -28.77 44.40 -12.19
N GLN A 61 -28.35 45.49 -12.81
CA GLN A 61 -29.23 46.59 -13.19
C GLN A 61 -28.84 47.11 -14.57
N GLU A 62 -29.78 46.88 -15.49
CA GLU A 62 -30.28 47.76 -16.55
C GLU A 62 -29.37 48.46 -17.56
N SER A 63 -30.02 48.65 -18.71
CA SER A 63 -29.92 49.82 -19.59
C SER A 63 -28.90 49.72 -20.72
N GLY A 64 -29.39 49.26 -21.88
CA GLY A 64 -30.09 50.18 -22.78
C GLY A 64 -29.31 51.38 -23.32
N GLN A 65 -29.35 51.45 -24.65
CA GLN A 65 -29.47 52.64 -25.51
C GLN A 65 -28.22 53.25 -26.16
N ALA A 66 -28.42 53.49 -27.46
CA ALA A 66 -28.00 54.65 -28.26
C ALA A 66 -26.49 54.77 -28.54
N ALA A 67 -26.01 55.41 -29.59
CA ALA A 67 -26.55 56.16 -30.71
C ALA A 67 -25.41 56.14 -31.76
N ASP A 68 -25.69 56.01 -33.05
CA ASP A 68 -25.86 57.15 -33.96
C ASP A 68 -24.66 58.11 -33.99
N SER A 69 -23.91 58.08 -35.09
CA SER A 69 -23.30 59.30 -35.64
C SER A 69 -22.95 59.12 -37.11
N GLN A 70 -23.75 59.84 -37.89
CA GLN A 70 -23.49 60.51 -39.16
C GLN A 70 -22.04 61.06 -39.24
N VAL A 71 -21.44 61.47 -40.37
CA VAL A 71 -21.88 62.54 -41.29
C VAL A 71 -21.03 62.52 -42.59
N THR A 72 -21.73 62.59 -43.73
CA THR A 72 -21.56 63.49 -44.90
C THR A 72 -20.42 63.47 -45.93
N ALA A 73 -20.90 63.78 -47.15
CA ALA A 73 -20.37 64.68 -48.21
C ALA A 73 -19.51 64.02 -49.30
N THR A 74 -20.08 63.67 -50.47
CA THR A 74 -20.29 64.51 -51.68
C THR A 74 -19.01 65.15 -52.23
N LEU A 75 -18.60 64.77 -53.45
CA LEU A 75 -18.40 65.68 -54.58
C LEU A 75 -18.09 64.91 -55.87
N GLU A 76 -18.85 65.27 -56.90
CA GLU A 76 -18.67 64.95 -58.33
C GLU A 76 -17.34 65.52 -58.86
N VAL A 77 -16.85 65.00 -60.00
CA VAL A 77 -16.28 65.77 -61.14
C VAL A 77 -15.82 64.80 -62.25
N THR A 78 -16.66 64.74 -63.28
CA THR A 78 -16.38 64.74 -64.73
C THR A 78 -15.25 63.89 -65.32
N SER A 79 -15.67 62.87 -66.07
CA SER A 79 -14.96 62.32 -67.23
C SER A 79 -15.30 63.10 -68.52
N GLN A 80 -14.24 63.42 -69.27
CA GLN A 80 -14.07 63.58 -70.73
C GLN A 80 -15.19 63.03 -71.62
N ALA A 81 -15.40 63.42 -72.87
CA ALA A 81 -14.92 64.42 -73.82
C ALA A 81 -15.71 64.12 -75.10
N ASN A 82 -16.02 65.09 -75.95
CA ASN A 82 -16.26 64.86 -77.38
C ASN A 82 -15.99 66.17 -78.11
N GLU A 83 -15.01 66.10 -79.01
CA GLU A 83 -14.70 67.06 -80.06
C GLU A 83 -15.60 66.77 -81.27
N ASP A 84 -15.98 67.80 -82.04
CA ASP A 84 -15.83 67.81 -83.49
C ASP A 84 -16.23 69.17 -84.11
N ASP A 85 -15.31 69.67 -84.93
CA ASP A 85 -15.43 70.43 -86.19
C ASP A 85 -16.34 71.66 -86.35
N ASN A 86 -15.75 72.79 -86.79
CA ASN A 86 -15.80 73.21 -88.20
C ASN A 86 -15.05 74.55 -88.45
N ALA A 87 -14.51 74.67 -89.65
CA ALA A 87 -13.45 75.56 -90.13
C ALA A 87 -13.85 77.00 -90.51
N SER A 88 -12.83 77.86 -90.58
CA SER A 88 -12.59 78.96 -91.55
C SER A 88 -11.56 79.94 -90.93
N SER A 89 -10.59 80.60 -91.56
CA SER A 89 -9.93 80.56 -92.88
C SER A 89 -8.90 81.71 -92.85
N GLY A 90 -7.65 81.45 -93.25
CA GLY A 90 -6.83 82.37 -94.06
C GLY A 90 -6.22 83.63 -93.45
N MET A 91 -4.87 83.65 -93.36
CA MET A 91 -3.90 84.76 -93.55
C MET A 91 -2.68 84.46 -92.66
N SER A 92 -1.42 84.51 -93.06
CA SER A 92 -0.70 84.86 -94.29
C SER A 92 0.74 84.35 -94.07
N GLU A 93 1.46 84.07 -95.16
CA GLU A 93 2.80 83.51 -95.19
C GLU A 93 3.89 84.39 -94.55
N VAL A 94 5.05 83.73 -94.33
CA VAL A 94 6.44 84.26 -94.38
C VAL A 94 7.18 84.16 -93.04
N THR A 95 8.09 83.17 -92.96
CA THR A 95 9.44 83.15 -92.31
C THR A 95 9.81 81.75 -91.80
N SER A 96 10.38 80.91 -92.68
CA SER A 96 10.34 79.44 -92.57
C SER A 96 11.53 78.74 -91.87
N SER A 97 12.59 79.44 -91.43
CA SER A 97 13.79 78.77 -90.85
C SER A 97 13.98 79.01 -89.35
N SER A 98 13.81 80.24 -88.85
CA SER A 98 13.90 80.59 -87.41
C SER A 98 12.77 79.97 -86.57
N VAL A 99 11.57 79.80 -87.17
CA VAL A 99 10.42 79.13 -86.55
C VAL A 99 10.65 77.63 -86.39
N ARG A 100 11.44 76.96 -87.27
CA ARG A 100 11.71 75.52 -87.18
C ARG A 100 12.60 75.14 -86.00
N GLN A 101 13.65 75.92 -85.71
CA GLN A 101 14.57 75.63 -84.61
C GLN A 101 13.95 75.95 -83.23
N ARG A 102 13.10 77.00 -83.15
CA ARG A 102 12.25 77.27 -81.99
C ARG A 102 11.11 76.25 -81.82
N ARG A 103 10.59 75.68 -82.92
CA ARG A 103 9.62 74.57 -82.87
C ARG A 103 10.24 73.26 -82.45
N SER A 104 11.47 72.94 -82.86
CA SER A 104 12.17 71.72 -82.44
C SER A 104 12.63 71.80 -80.98
N SER A 105 13.11 72.96 -80.51
CA SER A 105 13.43 73.15 -79.09
C SER A 105 12.16 73.12 -78.22
N ARG A 106 11.06 73.73 -78.66
CA ARG A 106 9.74 73.57 -78.00
C ARG A 106 9.27 72.12 -78.03
N ALA A 107 9.43 71.41 -79.13
CA ALA A 107 9.01 70.02 -79.26
C ALA A 107 9.82 69.09 -78.33
N LEU A 108 11.13 69.32 -78.20
CA LEU A 108 11.99 68.62 -77.25
C LEU A 108 11.63 68.95 -75.80
N GLU A 109 11.36 70.21 -75.47
CA GLU A 109 10.87 70.58 -74.13
C GLU A 109 9.50 69.97 -73.83
N ILE A 110 8.61 69.86 -74.83
CA ILE A 110 7.30 69.23 -74.69
C ILE A 110 7.44 67.72 -74.51
N SER A 111 8.33 67.06 -75.26
CA SER A 111 8.60 65.62 -75.10
C SER A 111 9.29 65.30 -73.78
N GLU A 112 10.25 66.14 -73.34
CA GLU A 112 10.91 65.99 -72.04
C GLU A 112 9.94 66.24 -70.87
N ARG A 113 9.05 67.23 -70.98
CA ARG A 113 7.95 67.41 -70.01
C ARG A 113 6.97 66.24 -70.00
N ALA A 114 6.68 65.63 -71.15
CA ALA A 114 5.81 64.46 -71.24
C ALA A 114 6.47 63.20 -70.66
N GLU A 115 7.77 63.00 -70.88
CA GLU A 115 8.54 61.92 -70.26
C GLU A 115 8.66 62.10 -68.74
N ARG A 116 8.94 63.31 -68.25
CA ARG A 116 8.95 63.60 -66.81
C ARG A 116 7.59 63.31 -66.17
N LYS A 117 6.48 63.70 -66.82
CA LYS A 117 5.13 63.37 -66.35
C LYS A 117 4.85 61.86 -66.37
N ARG A 118 5.31 61.11 -67.38
CA ARG A 118 5.17 59.64 -67.41
C ARG A 118 5.94 58.98 -66.27
N LEU A 119 7.17 59.40 -66.04
CA LEU A 119 8.01 58.89 -64.96
C LEU A 119 7.45 59.25 -63.57
N GLU A 120 6.88 60.44 -63.38
CA GLU A 120 6.19 60.79 -62.14
C GLU A 120 4.92 59.96 -61.89
N VAL A 121 4.12 59.69 -62.91
CA VAL A 121 2.92 58.84 -62.80
C VAL A 121 3.31 57.39 -62.53
N GLU A 122 4.33 56.88 -63.22
CA GLU A 122 4.86 55.54 -63.00
C GLU A 122 5.45 55.41 -61.59
N ARG A 123 6.18 56.42 -61.13
CA ARG A 123 6.71 56.47 -59.76
C ARG A 123 5.59 56.55 -58.72
N LYS A 124 4.55 57.36 -58.94
CA LYS A 124 3.34 57.38 -58.09
C LYS A 124 2.59 56.05 -58.10
N ARG A 125 2.56 55.35 -59.23
CA ARG A 125 1.92 54.04 -59.35
C ARG A 125 2.70 52.97 -58.57
N ARG A 126 4.04 52.96 -58.71
CA ARG A 126 4.93 52.07 -57.95
C ARG A 126 4.87 52.36 -56.46
N GLU A 127 4.88 53.62 -56.04
CA GLU A 127 4.80 54.03 -54.63
C GLU A 127 3.46 53.63 -54.00
N ARG A 128 2.34 53.74 -54.74
CA ARG A 128 1.03 53.23 -54.30
C ARG A 128 1.00 51.70 -54.21
N GLU A 129 1.63 51.01 -55.15
CA GLU A 129 1.72 49.54 -55.14
C GLU A 129 2.62 49.02 -54.02
N GLU A 130 3.71 49.71 -53.71
CA GLU A 130 4.58 49.43 -52.55
C GLU A 130 3.87 49.71 -51.23
N GLN A 131 3.08 50.80 -51.13
CA GLN A 131 2.23 51.07 -49.96
C GLN A 131 1.21 49.97 -49.73
N LEU A 132 0.47 49.56 -50.78
CA LEU A 132 -0.48 48.44 -50.72
C LEU A 132 0.20 47.13 -50.35
N ARG A 133 1.41 46.88 -50.87
CA ARG A 133 2.17 45.66 -50.55
C ARG A 133 2.63 45.65 -49.10
N LEU A 134 3.07 46.79 -48.58
CA LEU A 134 3.49 46.93 -47.18
C LEU A 134 2.29 46.77 -46.23
N GLU A 135 1.15 47.38 -46.53
CA GLU A 135 -0.09 47.20 -45.77
C GLU A 135 -0.54 45.74 -45.75
N LYS A 136 -0.49 45.08 -46.92
CA LYS A 136 -0.81 43.65 -47.01
C LYS A 136 0.15 42.78 -46.20
N GLU A 137 1.46 43.07 -46.24
CA GLU A 137 2.43 42.33 -45.43
C GLU A 137 2.22 42.56 -43.93
N GLN A 138 1.82 43.76 -43.52
CA GLN A 138 1.46 44.02 -42.12
C GLN A 138 0.19 43.27 -41.71
N GLN A 139 -0.83 43.24 -42.56
CA GLN A 139 -2.03 42.42 -42.33
C GLN A 139 -1.69 40.94 -42.24
N ASP A 140 -0.93 40.39 -43.20
CA ASP A 140 -0.50 39.00 -43.18
C ASP A 140 0.30 38.64 -41.92
N ARG A 141 1.09 39.57 -41.36
CA ARG A 141 1.81 39.37 -40.09
C ARG A 141 0.87 39.34 -38.88
N LEU A 142 -0.13 40.22 -38.86
CA LEU A 142 -1.13 40.24 -37.79
C LEU A 142 -2.00 38.98 -37.84
N ASP A 143 -2.44 38.59 -39.04
CA ASP A 143 -3.26 37.40 -39.25
C ASP A 143 -2.51 36.12 -38.80
N ARG A 144 -1.22 36.00 -39.15
CA ARG A 144 -0.38 34.88 -38.66
C ARG A 144 -0.24 34.87 -37.14
N MET A 145 -0.04 36.04 -36.52
CA MET A 145 0.05 36.13 -35.07
C MET A 145 -1.28 35.71 -34.40
N THR A 146 -2.41 36.12 -34.97
CA THR A 146 -3.73 35.72 -34.45
C THR A 146 -3.99 34.23 -34.62
N GLU A 147 -3.65 33.66 -35.77
CA GLU A 147 -3.78 32.22 -36.03
C GLU A 147 -2.91 31.38 -35.07
N GLU A 148 -1.69 31.82 -34.78
CA GLU A 148 -0.81 31.15 -33.80
C GLU A 148 -1.38 31.19 -32.38
N LEU A 149 -1.91 32.34 -31.95
CA LEU A 149 -2.59 32.47 -30.66
C LEU A 149 -3.84 31.59 -30.55
N GLU A 150 -4.65 31.52 -31.60
CA GLU A 150 -5.83 30.66 -31.65
C GLU A 150 -5.45 29.17 -31.60
N GLN A 151 -4.42 28.75 -32.34
CA GLN A 151 -3.91 27.38 -32.28
C GLN A 151 -3.36 27.04 -30.89
N GLU A 152 -2.65 27.96 -30.24
CA GLU A 152 -2.17 27.76 -28.89
C GLU A 152 -3.34 27.63 -27.88
N GLN A 153 -4.38 28.46 -28.02
CA GLN A 153 -5.58 28.33 -27.18
C GLN A 153 -6.29 26.99 -27.39
N LEU A 154 -6.42 26.53 -28.65
CA LEU A 154 -7.01 25.23 -28.95
C LEU A 154 -6.20 24.09 -28.33
N ARG A 155 -4.86 24.12 -28.46
CA ARG A 155 -3.98 23.13 -27.82
C ARG A 155 -4.14 23.09 -26.30
N ARG A 156 -4.21 24.26 -25.65
CA ARG A 156 -4.43 24.35 -24.19
C ARG A 156 -5.79 23.78 -23.78
N VAL A 157 -6.85 24.05 -24.52
CA VAL A 157 -8.19 23.50 -24.25
C VAL A 157 -8.20 21.98 -24.42
N GLU A 158 -7.57 21.47 -25.48
CA GLU A 158 -7.44 20.03 -25.71
C GLU A 158 -6.61 19.35 -24.62
N GLU A 159 -5.49 19.95 -24.20
CA GLU A 159 -4.65 19.44 -23.12
C GLU A 159 -5.40 19.39 -21.78
N ILE A 160 -6.13 20.45 -21.44
CA ILE A 160 -6.98 20.48 -20.24
C ILE A 160 -8.07 19.40 -20.31
N ARG A 161 -8.69 19.22 -21.48
CA ARG A 161 -9.71 18.18 -21.68
C ARG A 161 -9.14 16.78 -21.51
N VAL A 162 -7.97 16.50 -22.08
CA VAL A 162 -7.29 15.20 -21.97
C VAL A 162 -6.87 14.96 -20.52
N ARG A 163 -6.27 15.95 -19.86
CA ARG A 163 -5.87 15.86 -18.46
C ARG A 163 -7.05 15.57 -17.55
N LYS A 164 -8.17 16.28 -17.72
CA LYS A 164 -9.40 16.03 -16.96
C LYS A 164 -9.93 14.60 -17.14
N GLN A 165 -9.89 14.07 -18.37
CA GLN A 165 -10.29 12.69 -18.64
C GLN A 165 -9.36 11.66 -17.99
N GLN A 166 -8.05 11.93 -17.94
CA GLN A 166 -7.10 11.05 -17.26
C GLN A 166 -7.34 11.06 -15.75
N GLU A 167 -7.50 12.23 -15.15
CA GLU A 167 -7.79 12.38 -13.71
C GLU A 167 -9.11 11.70 -13.32
N GLU A 168 -10.17 11.81 -14.14
CA GLU A 168 -11.44 11.11 -13.90
C GLU A 168 -11.29 9.58 -13.99
N LYS A 169 -10.56 9.07 -15.00
CA LYS A 169 -10.30 7.62 -15.12
C LYS A 169 -9.46 7.10 -13.96
N GLU A 170 -8.49 7.87 -13.50
CA GLU A 170 -7.68 7.50 -12.34
C GLU A 170 -8.51 7.49 -11.05
N LYS A 171 -9.34 8.51 -10.83
CA LYS A 171 -10.29 8.54 -9.70
C LYS A 171 -11.23 7.34 -9.73
N GLN A 172 -11.79 6.98 -10.88
CA GLN A 172 -12.64 5.80 -11.02
C GLN A 172 -11.88 4.50 -10.70
N ARG A 173 -10.63 4.36 -11.15
CA ARG A 173 -9.79 3.20 -10.79
C ARG A 173 -9.55 3.13 -9.28
N GLN A 174 -9.19 4.25 -8.66
CA GLN A 174 -8.97 4.30 -7.21
C GLN A 174 -10.26 3.96 -6.43
N GLU A 175 -11.42 4.44 -6.88
CA GLU A 175 -12.70 4.12 -6.26
C GLU A 175 -13.05 2.63 -6.40
N GLN A 176 -12.83 2.04 -7.58
CA GLN A 176 -13.02 0.59 -7.79
C GLN A 176 -12.06 -0.24 -6.93
N GLU A 177 -10.81 0.18 -6.78
CA GLU A 177 -9.85 -0.49 -5.90
C GLU A 177 -10.25 -0.38 -4.43
N ARG A 178 -10.73 0.79 -3.99
CA ARG A 178 -11.27 0.97 -2.63
C ARG A 178 -12.49 0.10 -2.41
N ALA A 179 -13.43 0.05 -3.36
CA ALA A 179 -14.60 -0.81 -3.28
C ALA A 179 -14.22 -2.30 -3.21
N ARG A 180 -13.23 -2.73 -4.02
CA ARG A 180 -12.69 -4.10 -3.96
C ARG A 180 -12.03 -4.40 -2.62
N LYS A 181 -11.23 -3.48 -2.08
CA LYS A 181 -10.61 -3.62 -0.75
C LYS A 181 -11.67 -3.74 0.34
N MET A 182 -12.67 -2.87 0.35
CA MET A 182 -13.78 -2.92 1.30
C MET A 182 -14.56 -4.25 1.21
N LEU A 183 -14.81 -4.76 0.00
CA LEU A 183 -15.47 -6.05 -0.18
C LEU A 183 -14.62 -7.20 0.37
N MET A 184 -13.32 -7.21 0.08
CA MET A 184 -12.39 -8.22 0.60
C MET A 184 -12.30 -8.19 2.12
N GLU A 185 -12.29 -6.99 2.71
CA GLU A 185 -12.29 -6.80 4.16
C GLU A 185 -13.60 -7.30 4.80
N GLN A 186 -14.76 -7.01 4.19
CA GLN A 186 -16.04 -7.55 4.64
C GLN A 186 -16.08 -9.08 4.59
N GLN A 187 -15.59 -9.68 3.49
CA GLN A 187 -15.49 -11.14 3.39
C GLN A 187 -14.53 -11.73 4.42
N ALA A 188 -13.42 -11.06 4.71
CA ALA A 188 -12.47 -11.51 5.74
C ALA A 188 -13.10 -11.45 7.13
N LEU A 189 -13.82 -10.37 7.44
CA LEU A 189 -14.53 -10.20 8.70
C LEU A 189 -15.63 -11.26 8.87
N GLU A 190 -16.39 -11.55 7.81
CA GLU A 190 -17.42 -12.58 7.83
C GLU A 190 -16.83 -13.97 8.07
N ARG A 191 -15.73 -14.33 7.38
CA ARG A 191 -15.02 -15.60 7.63
C ARG A 191 -14.49 -15.69 9.05
N ALA A 192 -13.91 -14.61 9.58
CA ALA A 192 -13.42 -14.59 10.96
C ALA A 192 -14.56 -14.80 11.96
N ARG A 193 -15.72 -14.17 11.73
CA ARG A 193 -16.92 -14.37 12.55
C ARG A 193 -17.43 -15.81 12.46
N GLN A 194 -17.50 -16.39 11.27
CA GLN A 194 -17.89 -17.79 11.09
C GLN A 194 -16.95 -18.75 11.84
N GLN A 195 -15.63 -18.53 11.78
CA GLN A 195 -14.66 -19.33 12.53
C GLN A 195 -14.86 -19.22 14.04
N GLN A 196 -15.12 -18.03 14.57
CA GLN A 196 -15.43 -17.85 16.00
C GLN A 196 -16.74 -18.55 16.40
N GLU A 197 -17.79 -18.45 15.58
CA GLU A 197 -19.05 -19.12 15.83
C GLU A 197 -18.91 -20.65 15.76
N GLU A 198 -18.17 -21.18 14.79
CA GLU A 198 -17.86 -22.61 14.70
C GLU A 198 -17.04 -23.09 15.89
N HIS A 199 -16.03 -22.34 16.32
CA HIS A 199 -15.23 -22.67 17.49
C HIS A 199 -16.10 -22.71 18.76
N ARG A 200 -16.98 -21.71 18.92
CA ARG A 200 -17.94 -21.68 20.03
C ARG A 200 -18.93 -22.85 19.98
N ARG A 201 -19.44 -23.22 18.79
CA ARG A 201 -20.31 -24.39 18.61
C ARG A 201 -19.59 -25.69 18.95
N LYS A 202 -18.35 -25.87 18.48
CA LYS A 202 -17.51 -27.04 18.79
C LYS A 202 -17.27 -27.18 20.29
N LEU A 203 -16.98 -26.08 20.99
CA LEU A 203 -16.83 -26.10 22.45
C LEU A 203 -18.11 -26.55 23.17
N GLN A 204 -19.27 -26.04 22.74
CA GLN A 204 -20.56 -26.45 23.30
C GLN A 204 -20.89 -27.91 23.00
N GLU A 205 -20.58 -28.39 21.80
CA GLU A 205 -20.76 -29.79 21.41
C GLU A 205 -19.87 -30.72 22.24
N ILE A 206 -18.59 -30.36 22.42
CA ILE A 206 -17.67 -31.10 23.30
C ILE A 206 -18.20 -31.14 24.73
N GLN A 207 -18.72 -30.04 25.27
CA GLN A 207 -19.30 -30.02 26.62
C GLN A 207 -20.53 -30.93 26.72
N ARG A 208 -21.46 -30.86 25.77
CA ARG A 208 -22.64 -31.73 25.74
C ARG A 208 -22.25 -33.20 25.63
N ARG A 209 -21.30 -33.51 24.76
CA ARG A 209 -20.78 -34.87 24.59
C ARG A 209 -20.14 -35.39 25.87
N LYS A 210 -19.34 -34.57 26.57
CA LYS A 210 -18.78 -34.95 27.87
C LYS A 210 -19.85 -35.27 28.91
N GLN A 211 -20.91 -34.46 28.98
CA GLN A 211 -22.03 -34.72 29.90
C GLN A 211 -22.76 -36.02 29.54
N GLN A 212 -22.98 -36.29 28.25
CA GLN A 212 -23.59 -37.56 27.81
C GLN A 212 -22.69 -38.76 28.12
N GLU A 213 -21.39 -38.68 27.82
CA GLU A 213 -20.42 -39.73 28.13
C GLU A 213 -20.31 -39.95 29.65
N GLU A 214 -20.42 -38.90 30.47
CA GLU A 214 -20.46 -39.03 31.93
C GLU A 214 -21.73 -39.74 32.40
N LEU A 215 -22.91 -39.36 31.88
CA LEU A 215 -24.16 -40.06 32.19
C LEU A 215 -24.10 -41.53 31.77
N GLU A 216 -23.64 -41.83 30.56
CA GLU A 216 -23.44 -43.21 30.08
C GLU A 216 -22.46 -43.98 30.95
N ARG A 217 -21.37 -43.36 31.41
CA ARG A 217 -20.42 -43.98 32.36
C ARG A 217 -21.10 -44.29 33.69
N THR A 218 -21.85 -43.36 34.27
CA THR A 218 -22.55 -43.60 35.54
C THR A 218 -23.61 -44.69 35.41
N GLU A 219 -24.33 -44.76 34.28
CA GLU A 219 -25.29 -45.82 34.01
C GLU A 219 -24.62 -47.18 33.85
N LEU A 220 -23.51 -47.23 33.12
CA LEU A 220 -22.72 -48.44 32.91
C LEU A 220 -22.06 -48.92 34.21
N GLU A 221 -21.55 -48.00 35.05
CA GLU A 221 -21.04 -48.32 36.39
C GLU A 221 -22.16 -48.87 37.28
N ARG A 222 -23.35 -48.27 37.26
CA ARG A 222 -24.51 -48.79 37.99
C ARG A 222 -24.93 -50.17 37.49
N GLN A 223 -24.86 -50.42 36.19
CA GLN A 223 -25.13 -51.76 35.63
C GLN A 223 -24.08 -52.77 36.10
N ARG A 224 -22.80 -52.41 36.05
CA ARG A 224 -21.71 -53.25 36.57
C ARG A 224 -21.87 -53.55 38.05
N GLN A 225 -22.23 -52.57 38.87
CA GLN A 225 -22.51 -52.77 40.30
C GLN A 225 -23.66 -53.76 40.51
N LYS A 226 -24.76 -53.64 39.77
CA LYS A 226 -25.87 -54.60 39.85
C LYS A 226 -25.49 -56.01 39.42
N GLU A 227 -24.68 -56.14 38.37
CA GLU A 227 -24.15 -57.44 37.93
C GLU A 227 -23.22 -58.04 38.98
N GLN A 228 -22.35 -57.24 39.59
CA GLN A 228 -21.48 -57.66 40.70
C GLN A 228 -22.30 -58.10 41.91
N GLU A 229 -23.29 -57.32 42.34
CA GLU A 229 -24.20 -57.70 43.44
C GLU A 229 -24.94 -59.00 43.14
N ARG A 230 -25.36 -59.20 41.89
CA ARG A 230 -26.01 -60.44 41.45
C ARG A 230 -25.04 -61.62 41.50
N LEU A 231 -23.82 -61.46 40.99
CA LEU A 231 -22.78 -62.49 41.04
C LEU A 231 -22.40 -62.83 42.48
N GLU A 232 -22.26 -61.83 43.35
CA GLU A 232 -22.01 -62.04 44.77
C GLU A 232 -23.16 -62.78 45.46
N ALA A 233 -24.42 -62.47 45.12
CA ALA A 233 -25.57 -63.18 45.67
C ALA A 233 -25.60 -64.65 45.20
N GLU A 234 -25.32 -64.90 43.92
CA GLU A 234 -25.18 -66.25 43.36
C GLU A 234 -24.00 -67.01 44.00
N GLU A 235 -22.85 -66.35 44.20
CA GLU A 235 -21.69 -66.93 44.91
C GLU A 235 -22.01 -67.23 46.38
N ARG A 236 -22.72 -66.35 47.09
CA ARG A 236 -23.15 -66.59 48.47
C ARG A 236 -24.09 -67.78 48.57
N LEU A 237 -25.04 -67.92 47.64
CA LEU A 237 -25.92 -69.10 47.56
C LEU A 237 -25.12 -70.38 47.28
N ARG A 238 -24.19 -70.32 46.32
CA ARG A 238 -23.30 -71.45 46.00
C ARG A 238 -22.42 -71.86 47.17
N LEU A 239 -21.87 -70.89 47.92
CA LEU A 239 -21.08 -71.16 49.13
C LEU A 239 -21.94 -71.80 50.22
N LEU A 240 -23.19 -71.37 50.40
CA LEU A 240 -24.13 -71.99 51.34
C LEU A 240 -24.52 -73.43 50.94
N GLU A 241 -24.58 -73.71 49.64
CA GLU A 241 -24.84 -75.05 49.09
C GLU A 241 -23.65 -76.02 49.27
N MET A 242 -22.40 -75.52 49.24
CA MET A 242 -21.20 -76.36 49.45
C MET A 242 -21.03 -76.77 50.92
N ALA A 243 -20.50 -77.98 51.17
CA ALA A 243 -20.18 -78.48 52.51
C ALA A 243 -19.03 -77.66 53.14
N ALA A 244 -18.98 -77.57 54.47
CA ALA A 244 -18.05 -76.68 55.18
C ALA A 244 -16.56 -76.90 54.83
N GLU A 245 -16.15 -78.12 54.50
CA GLU A 245 -14.77 -78.47 54.12
C GLU A 245 -14.40 -77.92 52.72
N GLU A 246 -15.31 -77.98 51.74
CA GLU A 246 -15.09 -77.42 50.40
C GLU A 246 -15.03 -75.88 50.42
N ARG A 247 -15.69 -75.24 51.40
CA ARG A 247 -15.60 -73.77 51.60
C ARG A 247 -14.20 -73.34 52.02
N GLU A 248 -13.55 -74.10 52.89
CA GLU A 248 -12.19 -73.78 53.36
C GLU A 248 -11.16 -73.93 52.25
N GLU A 249 -11.25 -74.99 51.43
CA GLU A 249 -10.37 -75.18 50.27
C GLU A 249 -10.57 -74.10 49.19
N TYR A 250 -11.82 -73.69 48.93
CA TYR A 250 -12.12 -72.59 48.01
C TYR A 250 -11.51 -71.27 48.49
N GLN A 251 -11.59 -70.97 49.79
CA GLN A 251 -10.98 -69.77 50.37
C GLN A 251 -9.45 -69.80 50.28
N ARG A 252 -8.81 -70.94 50.55
CA ARG A 252 -7.36 -71.08 50.40
C ARG A 252 -6.92 -70.84 48.95
N LYS A 253 -7.61 -71.48 48.00
CA LYS A 253 -7.34 -71.31 46.57
C LYS A 253 -7.59 -69.89 46.06
N LYS A 254 -8.56 -69.18 46.65
CA LYS A 254 -8.83 -67.77 46.34
C LYS A 254 -7.66 -66.89 46.79
N ARG A 255 -7.15 -67.11 48.01
CA ARG A 255 -5.98 -66.38 48.55
C ARG A 255 -4.72 -66.64 47.73
N GLU A 256 -4.44 -67.89 47.37
CA GLU A 256 -3.27 -68.23 46.54
C GLU A 256 -3.32 -67.55 45.17
N ARG A 257 -4.49 -67.51 44.52
CA ARG A 257 -4.66 -66.83 43.23
C ARG A 257 -4.54 -65.30 43.36
N GLU A 258 -5.02 -64.74 44.45
CA GLU A 258 -4.89 -63.30 44.74
C GLU A 258 -3.41 -62.92 44.96
N GLU A 259 -2.66 -63.72 45.71
CA GLU A 259 -1.22 -63.54 45.89
C GLU A 259 -0.45 -63.67 44.58
N GLN A 260 -0.77 -64.68 43.75
CA GLN A 260 -0.17 -64.83 42.42
C GLN A 260 -0.49 -63.65 41.50
N ALA A 261 -1.74 -63.20 41.46
CA ALA A 261 -2.13 -62.04 40.67
C ALA A 261 -1.43 -60.75 41.15
N ARG A 262 -1.23 -60.59 42.46
CA ARG A 262 -0.48 -59.48 43.03
C ARG A 262 0.99 -59.53 42.60
N GLN A 263 1.62 -60.70 42.67
CA GLN A 263 3.00 -60.89 42.22
C GLN A 263 3.15 -60.59 40.72
N GLU A 264 2.25 -61.11 39.88
CA GLU A 264 2.27 -60.82 38.44
C GLU A 264 2.06 -59.33 38.14
N ALA A 265 1.20 -58.64 38.89
CA ALA A 265 0.99 -57.20 38.74
C ALA A 265 2.23 -56.40 39.16
N GLU A 266 2.86 -56.76 40.29
CA GLU A 266 4.12 -56.15 40.73
C GLU A 266 5.24 -56.39 39.70
N GLU A 267 5.36 -57.60 39.14
CA GLU A 267 6.32 -57.90 38.07
C GLU A 267 6.06 -57.09 36.79
N ARG A 268 4.80 -56.93 36.39
CA ARG A 268 4.45 -56.10 35.22
C ARG A 268 4.80 -54.64 35.46
N ARG A 269 4.48 -54.11 36.64
CA ARG A 269 4.85 -52.74 37.02
C ARG A 269 6.37 -52.55 37.00
N LEU A 270 7.13 -53.49 37.54
CA LEU A 270 8.59 -53.44 37.49
C LEU A 270 9.11 -53.44 36.04
N LYS A 271 8.57 -54.30 35.17
CA LYS A 271 8.94 -54.33 33.75
C LYS A 271 8.62 -53.01 33.05
N GLU A 272 7.42 -52.46 33.25
CA GLU A 272 7.02 -51.18 32.68
C GLU A 272 7.90 -50.02 33.20
N GLU A 273 8.24 -50.03 34.50
CA GLU A 273 9.16 -49.04 35.08
C GLU A 273 10.58 -49.17 34.53
N GLU A 274 11.07 -50.38 34.31
CA GLU A 274 12.37 -50.64 33.68
C GLU A 274 12.38 -50.19 32.21
N GLU A 275 11.34 -50.49 31.45
CA GLU A 275 11.16 -50.02 30.08
C GLU A 275 11.09 -48.49 30.01
N ALA A 276 10.32 -47.86 30.91
CA ALA A 276 10.25 -46.41 31.00
C ALA A 276 11.61 -45.78 31.36
N LYS A 277 12.34 -46.37 32.31
CA LYS A 277 13.71 -45.94 32.65
C LYS A 277 14.66 -46.10 31.46
N ALA A 278 14.56 -47.18 30.70
CA ALA A 278 15.36 -47.41 29.49
C ALA A 278 15.08 -46.34 28.42
N ILE A 279 13.80 -46.05 28.14
CA ILE A 279 13.39 -45.00 27.19
C ILE A 279 13.91 -43.63 27.64
N MET A 280 13.78 -43.29 28.93
CA MET A 280 14.31 -42.03 29.47
C MET A 280 15.84 -41.95 29.34
N ALA A 281 16.55 -43.04 29.63
CA ALA A 281 18.00 -43.09 29.50
C ALA A 281 18.45 -42.93 28.04
N GLU A 282 17.75 -43.54 27.09
CA GLU A 282 18.00 -43.38 25.66
C GLU A 282 17.74 -41.95 25.19
N ALA A 283 16.61 -41.36 25.60
CA ALA A 283 16.29 -39.96 25.31
C ALA A 283 17.37 -39.02 25.86
N HIS A 284 17.85 -39.25 27.08
CA HIS A 284 18.92 -38.48 27.68
C HIS A 284 20.24 -38.63 26.91
N ARG A 285 20.59 -39.85 26.48
CA ARG A 285 21.78 -40.09 25.65
C ARG A 285 21.69 -39.37 24.31
N GLN A 286 20.52 -39.39 23.66
CA GLN A 286 20.29 -38.67 22.41
C GLN A 286 20.40 -37.15 22.62
N ALA A 287 19.79 -36.61 23.67
CA ALA A 287 19.89 -35.21 24.03
C ALA A 287 21.35 -34.76 24.25
N GLN A 288 22.15 -35.57 24.94
CA GLN A 288 23.58 -35.30 25.13
C GLN A 288 24.37 -35.30 23.81
N LEU A 289 24.07 -36.22 22.90
CA LEU A 289 24.71 -36.24 21.58
C LEU A 289 24.37 -35.00 20.77
N LEU A 290 23.10 -34.59 20.76
CA LEU A 290 22.65 -33.36 20.11
C LEU A 290 23.29 -32.12 20.74
N ALA A 291 23.39 -32.06 22.07
CA ALA A 291 24.06 -30.97 22.76
C ALA A 291 25.54 -30.85 22.36
N LYS A 292 26.25 -31.96 22.22
CA LYS A 292 27.65 -31.96 21.75
C LYS A 292 27.76 -31.47 20.30
N GLN A 293 26.85 -31.90 19.42
CA GLN A 293 26.82 -31.44 18.03
C GLN A 293 26.52 -29.93 17.94
N ALA A 294 25.55 -29.46 18.72
CA ALA A 294 25.20 -28.05 18.80
C ALA A 294 26.37 -27.20 19.31
N ALA A 295 27.06 -27.64 20.37
CA ALA A 295 28.25 -26.95 20.89
C ALA A 295 29.39 -26.89 19.86
N ALA A 296 29.63 -27.96 19.10
CA ALA A 296 30.63 -27.97 18.04
C ALA A 296 30.28 -27.00 16.89
N LEU A 297 29.01 -26.96 16.48
CA LEU A 297 28.53 -25.98 15.49
C LEU A 297 28.64 -24.56 16.01
N GLU A 298 28.30 -24.33 17.29
CA GLU A 298 28.43 -23.02 17.90
C GLU A 298 29.89 -22.54 17.90
N GLN A 299 30.84 -23.41 18.25
CA GLN A 299 32.27 -23.10 18.16
C GLN A 299 32.70 -22.71 16.74
N GLN A 300 32.23 -23.44 15.71
CA GLN A 300 32.51 -23.08 14.32
C GLN A 300 31.91 -21.72 13.93
N LEU A 301 30.68 -21.43 14.36
CA LEU A 301 30.05 -20.13 14.10
C LEU A 301 30.76 -18.99 14.85
N GLN A 302 31.18 -19.22 16.09
CA GLN A 302 31.97 -18.26 16.86
C GLN A 302 33.32 -18.00 16.20
N PHE A 303 34.00 -19.05 15.71
CA PHE A 303 35.23 -18.92 14.93
C PHE A 303 35.02 -18.09 13.66
N ASN A 304 33.98 -18.38 12.87
CA ASN A 304 33.67 -17.62 11.65
C ASN A 304 33.35 -16.14 11.95
N ARG A 305 32.60 -15.87 13.03
CA ARG A 305 32.35 -14.50 13.50
C ARG A 305 33.66 -13.81 13.90
N GLY A 306 34.56 -14.53 14.57
CA GLY A 306 35.90 -14.06 14.92
C GLY A 306 36.71 -13.70 13.66
N LEU A 307 36.78 -14.60 12.69
CA LEU A 307 37.46 -14.37 11.41
C LEU A 307 36.92 -13.15 10.66
N LEU A 308 35.60 -12.99 10.58
CA LEU A 308 35.01 -11.80 9.94
C LEU A 308 35.35 -10.51 10.68
N ARG A 309 35.38 -10.56 12.01
CA ARG A 309 35.79 -9.40 12.81
C ARG A 309 37.26 -9.06 12.58
N GLU A 310 38.11 -10.07 12.53
CA GLU A 310 39.53 -9.91 12.24
C GLU A 310 39.76 -9.42 10.81
N SER A 311 39.06 -9.95 9.81
CA SER A 311 39.17 -9.50 8.42
C SER A 311 38.74 -8.04 8.28
N VAL A 312 37.64 -7.63 8.92
CA VAL A 312 37.23 -6.22 8.95
C VAL A 312 38.26 -5.34 9.65
N GLY A 313 38.88 -5.81 10.75
CA GLY A 313 39.97 -5.10 11.41
C GLY A 313 41.23 -5.00 10.54
N MET A 314 41.58 -6.06 9.81
CA MET A 314 42.67 -6.06 8.84
C MET A 314 42.38 -5.13 7.67
N ASP A 315 41.16 -5.14 7.12
CA ASP A 315 40.76 -4.23 6.04
C ASP A 315 40.82 -2.77 6.48
N GLN A 316 40.48 -2.45 7.73
CA GLN A 316 40.61 -1.10 8.27
C GLN A 316 42.08 -0.68 8.40
N THR A 317 42.94 -1.54 8.96
CA THR A 317 44.38 -1.22 9.10
C THR A 317 45.10 -1.14 7.76
N GLN A 318 44.86 -2.11 6.87
CA GLN A 318 45.39 -2.11 5.52
C GLN A 318 44.80 -0.97 4.69
N GLY A 319 43.50 -0.68 4.83
CA GLY A 319 42.81 0.41 4.16
C GLY A 319 43.34 1.78 4.54
N VAL A 320 43.85 1.96 5.76
CA VAL A 320 44.60 3.18 6.14
C VAL A 320 46.00 3.15 5.53
N SER A 321 46.72 2.02 5.55
CA SER A 321 48.09 1.98 5.01
C SER A 321 48.18 2.11 3.47
N ARG A 322 47.19 1.58 2.73
CA ARG A 322 47.20 1.52 1.27
C ARG A 322 47.28 2.90 0.60
N PRO A 323 46.42 3.89 0.94
CA PRO A 323 46.54 5.25 0.42
C PRO A 323 47.89 5.90 0.70
N TRP A 324 48.54 5.58 1.82
CA TRP A 324 49.87 6.13 2.15
C TRP A 324 50.98 5.48 1.34
N VAL A 325 50.89 4.17 1.10
CA VAL A 325 51.80 3.46 0.20
C VAL A 325 51.63 3.97 -1.24
N PHE A 326 50.40 4.14 -1.72
CA PHE A 326 50.13 4.71 -3.05
C PHE A 326 50.57 6.17 -3.14
N SER A 327 50.29 6.99 -2.13
CA SER A 327 50.75 8.39 -2.07
C SER A 327 52.28 8.50 -2.04
N TYR A 328 52.98 7.58 -1.37
CA TYR A 328 54.44 7.52 -1.39
C TYR A 328 54.99 7.23 -2.79
N PHE A 329 54.42 6.27 -3.51
CA PHE A 329 54.82 5.96 -4.88
C PHE A 329 54.48 7.09 -5.86
N GLU A 330 53.30 7.71 -5.75
CA GLU A 330 52.95 8.91 -6.52
C GLU A 330 53.92 10.07 -6.23
N PHE A 331 54.34 10.24 -4.98
CA PHE A 331 55.31 11.25 -4.60
C PHE A 331 56.71 10.95 -5.17
N LEU A 332 57.12 9.68 -5.23
CA LEU A 332 58.36 9.27 -5.91
C LEU A 332 58.31 9.52 -7.41
N GLU A 333 57.16 9.25 -8.07
CA GLU A 333 56.94 9.55 -9.48
C GLU A 333 57.01 11.06 -9.77
N LEU A 334 56.38 11.89 -8.95
CA LEU A 334 56.42 13.35 -9.06
C LEU A 334 57.84 13.92 -8.87
N LEU A 335 58.67 13.28 -8.05
CA LEU A 335 60.06 13.65 -7.83
C LEU A 335 61.03 13.08 -8.88
N GLY A 336 60.53 12.26 -9.83
CA GLY A 336 61.34 11.70 -10.92
C GLY A 336 62.42 10.72 -10.46
N LEU A 337 62.28 10.14 -9.27
CA LEU A 337 63.21 9.13 -8.76
C LEU A 337 62.82 7.76 -9.34
N PRO A 338 63.79 6.93 -9.77
CA PRO A 338 63.48 5.60 -10.31
C PRO A 338 62.81 4.77 -9.21
N LEU A 339 61.62 4.25 -9.51
CA LEU A 339 60.96 3.26 -8.67
C LEU A 339 61.95 2.13 -8.39
N PRO A 340 62.22 1.77 -7.11
CA PRO A 340 63.03 0.60 -6.82
C PRO A 340 62.25 -0.63 -7.28
N VAL A 341 62.56 -1.09 -8.49
CA VAL A 341 62.15 -2.40 -8.99
C VAL A 341 63.07 -3.42 -8.30
N GLU A 342 62.61 -3.96 -7.20
CA GLU A 342 63.13 -5.21 -6.62
C GLU A 342 61.95 -6.20 -6.63
N GLY A 343 61.99 -7.42 -7.13
CA GLY A 343 63.02 -8.31 -7.66
C GLY A 343 62.32 -9.66 -7.97
N GLU A 344 63.03 -10.58 -8.65
CA GLU A 344 62.61 -11.96 -8.96
C GLU A 344 62.21 -12.82 -7.76
#